data_AF-A0A966E3T3-F1
#
_entry.id   AF-A0A966E3T3-F1
#
_cell.length_a   1.000
_cell.length_b   1.000
_cell.length_c   1.000
_cell.angle_alpha   90.00
_cell.angle_beta   90.00
_cell.angle_gamma   90.00
#
_symmetry.space_group_name_H-M   'P 1'
#
loop_
_entity.id
_entity.type
_entity.pdbx_description
1 polymer ?
#
loop_
_entity_poly.entity_id
_entity_poly.type
_entity_poly.pdbx_seq_one_letter_code
_entity_poly.pdbx_strand_id
1 'polypeptide(L)'
;MKTVIQRGGLFLRLGMTAAALLLGQHAFAAGTTAGTVVSNQATVAYAVAGNGQTPILSTAAGSAPGTFDPTTFVVDNRVDFSLVTVDTALQTTGLGQANVPTRFTLTNEGNLVQDFRLDPANLPDTTADPFGGAQDDNIDMAALTAYVDDGDGVWEPASDVATYVDELAPDASVTIWVAATGPAAGITGDVAVVDLDATVREGGVANAEGGPVTDDIGVADDPDTVQVVFADGAGPGPGDGVETALSGYQVATAALEVRKDVTVISDPFNGTTNPKAIPGAIVEFSVQVTNNGTQAATGVVVTDAIDALVTFLPDAYGAGQDVRYDIDGGADQFCDATDGTATDCDLAGTSLTVGGSTLSLDVNPSETLTVSFRVEIPAS
;
A
#
# COMPACT_ATOMS: atom_id res chain seq x y z
N MET A 1 -55.36 -72.03 30.98
CA MET A 1 -55.51 -70.85 30.10
C MET A 1 -55.47 -69.61 30.97
N LYS A 2 -54.36 -68.89 30.97
CA LYS A 2 -54.15 -67.61 30.25
C LYS A 2 -54.55 -66.38 31.11
N THR A 3 -53.53 -65.81 31.76
CA THR A 3 -53.10 -64.40 31.78
C THR A 3 -54.14 -63.26 31.88
N VAL A 4 -53.91 -62.28 32.79
CA VAL A 4 -53.62 -60.83 32.54
C VAL A 4 -53.82 -60.02 33.87
N ILE A 5 -52.78 -59.49 34.56
CA ILE A 5 -52.19 -58.11 34.62
C ILE A 5 -53.24 -57.02 35.04
N GLN A 6 -53.12 -56.18 36.09
CA GLN A 6 -52.25 -54.97 36.23
C GLN A 6 -52.20 -54.35 37.64
N ARG A 7 -51.11 -53.58 37.85
CA ARG A 7 -50.61 -52.87 39.04
C ARG A 7 -51.25 -51.49 39.26
N GLY A 8 -51.22 -51.01 40.51
CA GLY A 8 -51.27 -49.59 40.92
C GLY A 8 -50.76 -49.46 42.37
N GLY A 9 -50.03 -48.44 42.82
CA GLY A 9 -49.59 -47.19 42.21
C GLY A 9 -48.46 -46.54 43.04
N LEU A 10 -47.76 -45.63 42.38
CA LEU A 10 -46.62 -44.81 42.83
C LEU A 10 -47.13 -43.37 43.06
N PHE A 11 -46.72 -42.70 44.14
CA PHE A 11 -46.79 -41.24 44.26
C PHE A 11 -45.60 -40.69 45.08
N LEU A 12 -44.69 -39.99 44.40
CA LEU A 12 -43.77 -39.01 44.98
C LEU A 12 -43.66 -37.84 44.00
N ARG A 13 -44.01 -36.61 44.43
CA ARG A 13 -43.84 -35.33 43.73
C ARG A 13 -42.77 -34.55 44.50
N LEU A 14 -41.62 -34.14 43.95
CA LEU A 14 -41.26 -33.20 42.88
C LEU A 14 -41.20 -31.72 43.33
N GLY A 15 -40.00 -31.13 43.18
CA GLY A 15 -39.74 -29.71 42.96
C GLY A 15 -38.37 -29.26 43.49
N MET A 16 -37.49 -28.54 42.78
CA MET A 16 -37.28 -28.32 41.34
C MET A 16 -35.84 -27.73 41.21
N THR A 17 -35.09 -28.17 40.22
CA THR A 17 -33.67 -27.84 39.91
C THR A 17 -33.53 -26.54 39.13
N ALA A 18 -32.44 -25.79 39.35
CA ALA A 18 -31.86 -24.88 38.34
C ALA A 18 -30.34 -24.72 38.57
N ALA A 19 -29.54 -25.49 37.83
CA ALA A 19 -28.12 -25.23 37.63
C ALA A 19 -27.83 -25.54 36.16
N ALA A 20 -27.88 -24.50 35.31
CA ALA A 20 -27.42 -24.58 33.94
C ALA A 20 -25.98 -24.07 33.91
N LEU A 21 -25.01 -24.98 33.90
CA LEU A 21 -23.65 -24.68 33.45
C LEU A 21 -23.66 -24.76 31.92
N LEU A 22 -23.73 -23.61 31.26
CA LEU A 22 -23.33 -23.44 29.87
C LEU A 22 -21.81 -23.28 29.84
N LEU A 23 -21.10 -24.36 29.52
CA LEU A 23 -19.72 -24.26 29.02
C LEU A 23 -19.81 -23.82 27.56
N GLY A 24 -19.82 -22.50 27.35
CA GLY A 24 -19.61 -21.88 26.06
C GLY A 24 -18.15 -22.02 25.66
N GLN A 25 -17.92 -22.41 24.40
CA GLN A 25 -16.62 -22.48 23.77
C GLN A 25 -15.90 -21.13 23.88
N HIS A 26 -14.59 -21.15 24.19
CA HIS A 26 -13.73 -19.98 24.10
C HIS A 26 -13.55 -19.59 22.63
N ALA A 27 -14.52 -18.88 22.06
CA ALA A 27 -14.22 -17.86 21.07
C ALA A 27 -13.60 -16.69 21.85
N PHE A 28 -12.54 -16.07 21.33
CA PHE A 28 -12.07 -14.78 21.85
C PHE A 28 -13.29 -13.85 21.83
N ALA A 29 -13.76 -13.47 23.00
CA ALA A 29 -14.91 -12.61 23.16
C ALA A 29 -14.35 -11.23 23.49
N ALA A 30 -14.81 -10.21 22.76
CA ALA A 30 -14.71 -8.75 22.90
C ALA A 30 -14.89 -8.15 24.32
N GLY A 31 -14.65 -8.92 25.38
CA GLY A 31 -14.96 -8.57 26.75
C GLY A 31 -16.45 -8.35 26.98
N THR A 32 -16.75 -7.49 27.95
CA THR A 32 -18.11 -6.98 28.17
C THR A 32 -18.21 -5.61 27.50
N THR A 33 -19.25 -5.41 26.69
CA THR A 33 -19.44 -4.15 25.95
C THR A 33 -19.53 -2.95 26.90
N ALA A 34 -18.84 -1.85 26.56
CA ALA A 34 -18.92 -0.61 27.33
C ALA A 34 -20.37 -0.11 27.44
N GLY A 35 -20.71 0.53 28.56
CA GLY A 35 -22.07 0.95 28.89
C GLY A 35 -22.99 -0.17 29.40
N THR A 36 -22.52 -1.43 29.44
CA THR A 36 -23.30 -2.51 30.06
C THR A 36 -23.44 -2.25 31.55
N VAL A 37 -24.69 -2.15 32.05
CA VAL A 37 -24.95 -2.06 33.49
C VAL A 37 -24.76 -3.44 34.12
N VAL A 38 -23.80 -3.55 35.02
CA VAL A 38 -23.59 -4.73 35.88
C VAL A 38 -24.34 -4.52 37.19
N SER A 39 -25.07 -5.53 37.64
CA SER A 39 -25.88 -5.49 38.86
C SER A 39 -25.54 -6.67 39.77
N ASN A 40 -25.28 -6.41 41.04
CA ASN A 40 -25.02 -7.44 42.05
C ASN A 40 -25.82 -7.20 43.34
N GLN A 41 -26.29 -8.29 43.96
CA GLN A 41 -27.06 -8.24 45.20
C GLN A 41 -26.72 -9.42 46.11
N ALA A 42 -26.22 -9.12 47.30
CA ALA A 42 -26.04 -10.11 48.36
C ALA A 42 -27.33 -10.31 49.14
N THR A 43 -27.57 -11.54 49.61
CA THR A 43 -28.70 -11.88 50.48
C THR A 43 -28.18 -12.45 51.81
N VAL A 44 -28.63 -11.88 52.92
CA VAL A 44 -28.33 -12.37 54.27
C VAL A 44 -29.58 -12.98 54.87
N ALA A 45 -29.54 -14.30 55.09
CA ALA A 45 -30.56 -15.02 55.86
C ALA A 45 -30.04 -15.28 57.28
N TYR A 46 -30.89 -15.07 58.29
CA TYR A 46 -30.53 -15.29 59.68
C TYR A 46 -31.73 -15.80 60.49
N ALA A 47 -31.46 -16.31 61.69
CA ALA A 47 -32.48 -16.79 62.62
C ALA A 47 -32.24 -16.21 64.02
N VAL A 48 -33.31 -15.94 64.75
CA VAL A 48 -33.26 -15.47 66.15
C VAL A 48 -33.96 -16.51 67.02
N ALA A 49 -33.23 -17.06 67.99
CA ALA A 49 -33.70 -18.15 68.86
C ALA A 49 -34.25 -19.36 68.08
N GLY A 50 -33.66 -19.67 66.92
CA GLY A 50 -34.09 -20.77 66.05
C GLY A 50 -35.25 -20.44 65.09
N ASN A 51 -35.83 -19.23 65.17
CA ASN A 51 -36.87 -18.78 64.24
C ASN A 51 -36.24 -18.01 63.08
N GLY A 52 -36.39 -18.54 61.85
CA GLY A 52 -35.92 -17.87 60.64
C GLY A 52 -36.51 -16.47 60.49
N GLN A 53 -35.69 -15.52 60.05
CA GLN A 53 -36.08 -14.15 59.76
C GLN A 53 -36.22 -13.94 58.26
N THR A 54 -36.93 -12.88 57.86
CA THR A 54 -36.97 -12.46 56.45
C THR A 54 -35.55 -12.10 56.00
N PRO A 55 -35.06 -12.64 54.87
CA PRO A 55 -33.75 -12.29 54.35
C PRO A 55 -33.61 -10.79 54.08
N ILE A 56 -32.43 -10.25 54.36
CA ILE A 56 -32.05 -8.87 54.05
C ILE A 56 -31.26 -8.89 52.75
N LEU A 57 -31.64 -8.03 51.81
CA LEU A 57 -30.93 -7.82 50.56
C LEU A 57 -29.98 -6.63 50.73
N SER A 58 -28.77 -6.70 50.18
CA SER A 58 -27.81 -5.59 50.21
C SER A 58 -28.22 -4.50 49.21
N THR A 59 -27.98 -3.24 49.59
CA THR A 59 -28.11 -2.07 48.73
C THR A 59 -26.94 -1.12 49.00
N ALA A 60 -26.63 -0.19 48.09
CA ALA A 60 -25.49 0.71 48.24
C ALA A 60 -25.59 1.60 49.50
N ALA A 61 -26.81 2.04 49.84
CA ALA A 61 -27.09 2.87 51.03
C ALA A 61 -27.29 2.06 52.33
N GLY A 62 -27.27 0.72 52.26
CA GLY A 62 -27.71 -0.18 53.34
C GLY A 62 -29.25 -0.30 53.40
N SER A 63 -29.74 -1.48 53.78
CA SER A 63 -31.19 -1.78 53.71
C SER A 63 -31.76 -2.56 54.89
N ALA A 64 -33.04 -2.27 55.16
CA ALA A 64 -33.92 -3.07 56.01
C ALA A 64 -34.45 -4.31 55.24
N PRO A 65 -35.01 -5.33 55.92
CA PRO A 65 -35.49 -6.55 55.28
C PRO A 65 -36.48 -6.27 54.13
N GLY A 66 -36.26 -6.88 52.96
CA GLY A 66 -37.23 -6.91 51.85
C GLY A 66 -37.15 -5.79 50.80
N THR A 67 -36.13 -4.94 50.81
CA THR A 67 -35.94 -3.90 49.75
C THR A 67 -35.11 -4.45 48.60
N PHE A 68 -35.61 -4.36 47.36
CA PHE A 68 -34.88 -4.81 46.16
C PHE A 68 -34.27 -3.60 45.43
N ASP A 69 -32.98 -3.35 45.66
CA ASP A 69 -32.21 -2.26 45.06
C ASP A 69 -30.72 -2.68 44.92
N PRO A 70 -30.37 -3.43 43.86
CA PRO A 70 -29.03 -3.99 43.70
C PRO A 70 -27.97 -2.89 43.57
N THR A 71 -26.73 -3.21 43.95
CA THR A 71 -25.59 -2.31 43.67
C THR A 71 -25.20 -2.47 42.21
N THR A 72 -25.07 -1.36 41.50
CA THR A 72 -24.76 -1.33 40.07
C THR A 72 -23.48 -0.57 39.77
N PHE A 73 -22.88 -0.88 38.62
CA PHE A 73 -21.89 -0.04 37.95
C PHE A 73 -22.01 -0.23 36.43
N VAL A 74 -21.50 0.70 35.63
CA VAL A 74 -21.40 0.53 34.17
C VAL A 74 -20.00 0.08 33.76
N VAL A 75 -19.91 -0.71 32.69
CA VAL A 75 -18.62 -1.10 32.11
C VAL A 75 -18.03 0.06 31.32
N ASP A 76 -16.77 0.40 31.58
CA ASP A 76 -16.04 1.45 30.88
C ASP A 76 -15.64 1.08 29.45
N ASN A 77 -15.32 2.10 28.66
CA ASN A 77 -14.79 1.95 27.31
C ASN A 77 -13.27 1.75 27.37
N ARG A 78 -12.83 0.55 27.03
CA ARG A 78 -11.44 0.24 26.73
C ARG A 78 -11.22 0.49 25.24
N VAL A 79 -10.47 1.53 24.93
CA VAL A 79 -9.98 1.81 23.58
C VAL A 79 -8.68 1.05 23.40
N ASP A 80 -8.67 0.09 22.49
CA ASP A 80 -7.48 -0.67 22.12
C ASP A 80 -7.64 -1.13 20.68
N PHE A 81 -6.59 -1.04 19.90
CA PHE A 81 -6.61 -1.40 18.49
C PHE A 81 -5.19 -1.59 17.98
N SER A 82 -5.03 -2.26 16.86
CA SER A 82 -3.75 -2.41 16.19
C SER A 82 -3.85 -1.99 14.74
N LEU A 83 -2.80 -1.32 14.25
CA LEU A 83 -2.60 -1.03 12.84
C LEU A 83 -1.34 -1.73 12.36
N VAL A 84 -1.48 -2.59 11.35
CA VAL A 84 -0.37 -3.43 10.87
C VAL A 84 -0.27 -3.38 9.36
N THR A 85 0.94 -3.12 8.86
CA THR A 85 1.27 -3.23 7.43
C THR A 85 1.18 -4.67 6.96
N VAL A 86 0.48 -4.89 5.85
CA VAL A 86 0.31 -6.22 5.22
C VAL A 86 1.35 -6.46 4.13
N ASP A 87 1.85 -5.39 3.53
CA ASP A 87 2.93 -5.45 2.54
C ASP A 87 4.15 -6.19 3.09
N THR A 88 4.83 -6.94 2.23
CA THR A 88 6.07 -7.68 2.58
C THR A 88 7.32 -7.11 1.92
N ALA A 89 7.14 -6.05 1.11
CA ALA A 89 8.19 -5.34 0.38
C ALA A 89 7.65 -3.97 -0.06
N LEU A 90 8.55 -3.06 -0.48
CA LEU A 90 8.17 -1.79 -1.09
C LEU A 90 7.31 -1.99 -2.34
N GLN A 91 6.31 -1.13 -2.52
CA GLN A 91 5.43 -1.16 -3.68
C GLN A 91 6.05 -0.42 -4.86
N THR A 92 6.09 -1.04 -6.03
CA THR A 92 6.72 -0.44 -7.20
C THR A 92 5.86 0.66 -7.81
N THR A 93 6.45 1.83 -8.08
CA THR A 93 5.78 2.96 -8.72
C THR A 93 6.59 3.53 -9.88
N GLY A 94 5.93 3.89 -10.98
CA GLY A 94 6.50 4.69 -12.05
C GLY A 94 6.42 6.19 -11.76
N LEU A 95 7.14 7.00 -12.54
CA LEU A 95 7.06 8.46 -12.42
C LEU A 95 5.64 8.95 -12.75
N GLY A 96 5.03 9.70 -11.84
CA GLY A 96 3.66 10.21 -11.99
C GLY A 96 2.56 9.14 -12.06
N GLN A 97 2.86 7.87 -11.75
CA GLN A 97 1.87 6.80 -11.77
C GLN A 97 0.85 7.02 -10.66
N ALA A 98 -0.43 7.18 -11.01
CA ALA A 98 -1.49 7.42 -10.03
C ALA A 98 -1.97 6.14 -9.34
N ASN A 99 -2.53 6.30 -8.13
CA ASN A 99 -3.23 5.27 -7.35
C ASN A 99 -2.42 3.99 -7.08
N VAL A 100 -1.12 4.14 -6.80
CA VAL A 100 -0.29 3.02 -6.35
C VAL A 100 -0.59 2.75 -4.88
N PRO A 101 -1.12 1.56 -4.51
CA PRO A 101 -1.56 1.28 -3.15
C PRO A 101 -0.44 0.63 -2.30
N THR A 102 -0.46 0.93 -1.01
CA THR A 102 0.14 0.13 0.07
C THR A 102 -1.00 -0.35 0.99
N ARG A 103 -0.82 -1.47 1.68
CA ARG A 103 -1.89 -2.18 2.38
C ARG A 103 -1.65 -2.29 3.88
N PHE A 104 -2.68 -1.97 4.65
CA PHE A 104 -2.71 -2.07 6.10
C PHE A 104 -3.96 -2.83 6.57
N THR A 105 -3.89 -3.39 7.77
CA THR A 105 -5.04 -3.94 8.49
C THR A 105 -5.18 -3.21 9.81
N LEU A 106 -6.37 -2.69 10.07
CA LEU A 106 -6.76 -2.12 11.36
C LEU A 106 -7.68 -3.12 12.07
N THR A 107 -7.43 -3.39 13.35
CA THR A 107 -8.27 -4.27 14.18
C THR A 107 -8.70 -3.56 15.44
N ASN A 108 -10.00 -3.54 15.73
CA ASN A 108 -10.51 -3.03 17.00
C ASN A 108 -10.41 -4.12 18.06
N GLU A 109 -9.55 -3.92 19.05
CA GLU A 109 -9.26 -4.85 20.15
C GLU A 109 -9.91 -4.40 21.48
N GLY A 110 -10.69 -3.30 21.40
CA GLY A 110 -11.44 -2.71 22.48
C GLY A 110 -12.75 -3.44 22.76
N ASN A 111 -13.62 -2.80 23.53
CA ASN A 111 -14.92 -3.36 23.92
C ASN A 111 -16.13 -2.52 23.48
N LEU A 112 -15.93 -1.57 22.57
CA LEU A 112 -16.98 -0.74 21.99
C LEU A 112 -16.76 -0.56 20.49
N VAL A 113 -17.84 -0.33 19.74
CA VAL A 113 -17.76 0.08 18.34
C VAL A 113 -17.08 1.46 18.27
N GLN A 114 -16.12 1.61 17.36
CA GLN A 114 -15.34 2.83 17.21
C GLN A 114 -15.15 3.19 15.75
N ASP A 115 -14.98 4.49 15.52
CA ASP A 115 -14.55 5.03 14.25
C ASP A 115 -13.04 5.31 14.31
N PHE A 116 -12.41 5.43 13.14
CA PHE A 116 -10.99 5.78 13.06
C PHE A 116 -10.72 6.77 11.94
N ARG A 117 -10.14 7.91 12.31
CA ARG A 117 -9.60 8.88 11.35
C ARG A 117 -8.27 8.37 10.80
N LEU A 118 -8.08 8.49 9.50
CA LEU A 118 -6.87 8.05 8.81
C LEU A 118 -6.08 9.27 8.32
N ASP A 119 -4.77 9.32 8.61
CA ASP A 119 -3.89 10.43 8.24
C ASP A 119 -2.56 9.85 7.70
N PRO A 120 -2.45 9.56 6.38
CA PRO A 120 -1.20 9.10 5.80
C PRO A 120 -0.26 10.27 5.48
N ALA A 121 1.04 10.11 5.75
CA ALA A 121 2.05 11.10 5.40
C ALA A 121 3.32 10.48 4.80
N ASN A 122 4.08 11.31 4.07
CA ASN A 122 5.47 10.96 3.75
C ASN A 122 6.32 11.15 5.00
N LEU A 123 7.34 10.31 5.14
CA LEU A 123 8.34 10.45 6.18
C LEU A 123 9.61 11.16 5.66
N PRO A 124 10.51 11.61 6.56
CA PRO A 124 11.73 12.28 6.12
C PRO A 124 12.65 11.37 5.29
N ASP A 125 13.39 11.96 4.35
CA ASP A 125 14.42 11.39 3.43
C ASP A 125 15.62 10.68 4.11
N THR A 126 15.48 10.21 5.33
CA THR A 126 16.48 9.39 6.05
C THR A 126 15.83 8.24 6.81
N THR A 127 14.52 8.04 6.60
CA THR A 127 13.76 6.98 7.25
C THR A 127 14.19 5.66 6.64
N ALA A 128 14.60 4.72 7.49
CA ALA A 128 15.03 3.41 7.02
C ALA A 128 13.88 2.68 6.32
N ASP A 129 14.20 1.94 5.25
CA ASP A 129 13.23 1.08 4.58
C ASP A 129 12.59 0.11 5.61
N PRO A 130 11.26 0.15 5.81
CA PRO A 130 10.58 -0.69 6.80
C PRO A 130 10.70 -2.20 6.52
N PHE A 131 11.10 -2.58 5.30
CA PHE A 131 11.33 -3.97 4.89
C PHE A 131 12.81 -4.37 4.89
N GLY A 132 13.71 -3.50 5.37
CA GLY A 132 15.13 -3.80 5.59
C GLY A 132 15.99 -3.77 4.32
N GLY A 133 15.58 -3.02 3.31
CA GLY A 133 16.40 -2.72 2.13
C GLY A 133 17.65 -1.89 2.44
N ALA A 134 18.51 -1.75 1.42
CA ALA A 134 19.78 -1.04 1.56
C ALA A 134 19.69 0.47 1.27
N GLN A 135 18.59 0.90 0.65
CA GLN A 135 18.28 2.31 0.39
C GLN A 135 17.27 2.74 1.43
N ASP A 136 17.57 3.83 2.13
CA ASP A 136 16.62 4.52 2.99
C ASP A 136 15.78 5.46 2.11
N ASP A 137 14.72 6.03 2.69
CA ASP A 137 13.93 7.09 2.07
C ASP A 137 14.83 8.15 1.44
N ASN A 138 14.54 8.56 0.21
CA ASN A 138 15.23 9.66 -0.46
C ASN A 138 14.30 10.48 -1.38
N ILE A 139 12.99 10.20 -1.35
CA ILE A 139 12.02 10.84 -2.23
C ILE A 139 10.60 10.76 -1.66
N ASP A 140 9.81 11.81 -1.87
CA ASP A 140 8.41 11.84 -1.47
C ASP A 140 7.47 11.36 -2.58
N MET A 141 6.38 10.70 -2.16
CA MET A 141 5.23 10.46 -3.02
C MET A 141 4.32 11.70 -3.08
N ALA A 142 3.53 11.81 -4.15
CA ALA A 142 2.52 12.86 -4.30
C ALA A 142 1.11 12.33 -4.01
N ALA A 143 0.19 13.21 -3.62
CA ALA A 143 -1.24 12.88 -3.47
C ALA A 143 -1.53 11.60 -2.66
N LEU A 144 -0.92 11.46 -1.47
CA LEU A 144 -1.23 10.38 -0.54
C LEU A 144 -2.66 10.53 -0.02
N THR A 145 -3.43 9.45 -0.03
CA THR A 145 -4.77 9.40 0.55
C THR A 145 -5.05 7.99 1.05
N ALA A 146 -5.68 7.87 2.21
CA ALA A 146 -6.11 6.60 2.77
C ALA A 146 -7.55 6.29 2.36
N TYR A 147 -7.81 5.03 2.05
CA TYR A 147 -9.10 4.51 1.63
C TYR A 147 -9.42 3.23 2.38
N VAL A 148 -10.68 3.02 2.72
CA VAL A 148 -11.16 1.81 3.37
C VAL A 148 -11.71 0.85 2.31
N ASP A 149 -11.25 -0.39 2.37
CA ASP A 149 -11.67 -1.51 1.52
C ASP A 149 -13.16 -1.83 1.72
N ASP A 150 -13.88 -2.13 0.64
CA ASP A 150 -15.30 -2.47 0.70
C ASP A 150 -15.61 -3.91 1.19
N GLY A 151 -14.57 -4.66 1.55
CA GLY A 151 -14.62 -6.01 2.12
C GLY A 151 -14.28 -7.11 1.12
N ASP A 152 -13.97 -6.79 -0.13
CA ASP A 152 -13.54 -7.77 -1.13
C ASP A 152 -12.02 -8.06 -1.12
N GLY A 153 -11.24 -7.21 -0.44
CA GLY A 153 -9.81 -7.34 -0.26
C GLY A 153 -8.97 -6.98 -1.49
N VAL A 154 -9.57 -6.32 -2.48
CA VAL A 154 -8.95 -5.81 -3.70
C VAL A 154 -8.91 -4.27 -3.63
N TRP A 155 -7.98 -3.67 -4.37
CA TRP A 155 -7.88 -2.21 -4.47
C TRP A 155 -8.58 -1.74 -5.73
N GLU A 156 -9.64 -0.94 -5.55
CA GLU A 156 -10.42 -0.33 -6.61
C GLU A 156 -10.68 1.16 -6.29
N PRO A 157 -9.94 2.10 -6.90
CA PRO A 157 -10.06 3.54 -6.56
C PRO A 157 -11.44 4.16 -6.88
N ALA A 158 -12.32 3.43 -7.56
CA ALA A 158 -13.69 3.86 -7.84
C ALA A 158 -14.73 3.27 -6.85
N SER A 159 -14.38 2.20 -6.14
CA SER A 159 -15.22 1.52 -5.15
C SER A 159 -14.78 1.88 -3.73
N ASP A 160 -13.47 1.86 -3.48
CA ASP A 160 -12.85 2.22 -2.20
C ASP A 160 -12.76 3.73 -2.07
N VAL A 161 -13.80 4.36 -1.52
CA VAL A 161 -13.92 5.82 -1.46
C VAL A 161 -14.04 6.38 -0.03
N ALA A 162 -14.27 5.52 0.96
CA ALA A 162 -14.32 5.93 2.35
C ALA A 162 -12.92 6.30 2.84
N THR A 163 -12.76 7.43 3.54
CA THR A 163 -11.46 7.99 3.96
C THR A 163 -11.22 7.89 5.47
N TYR A 164 -12.15 7.24 6.18
CA TYR A 164 -12.10 6.94 7.59
C TYR A 164 -12.83 5.61 7.80
N VAL A 165 -12.48 4.89 8.86
CA VAL A 165 -13.17 3.65 9.23
C VAL A 165 -14.40 4.01 10.05
N ASP A 166 -15.55 3.52 9.61
CA ASP A 166 -16.87 3.80 10.19
C ASP A 166 -17.40 2.53 10.88
N GLU A 167 -17.80 2.66 12.15
CA GLU A 167 -18.47 1.62 12.93
C GLU A 167 -17.71 0.28 13.01
N LEU A 168 -16.40 0.29 13.27
CA LEU A 168 -15.63 -0.94 13.42
C LEU A 168 -15.96 -1.60 14.77
N ALA A 169 -16.65 -2.74 14.70
CA ALA A 169 -17.03 -3.51 15.88
C ALA A 169 -15.82 -4.10 16.62
N PRO A 170 -15.93 -4.35 17.93
CA PRO A 170 -14.93 -5.11 18.67
C PRO A 170 -14.59 -6.46 18.01
N ASP A 171 -13.32 -6.83 18.04
CA ASP A 171 -12.71 -7.99 17.39
C ASP A 171 -12.82 -8.01 15.84
N ALA A 172 -13.37 -6.96 15.22
CA ALA A 172 -13.42 -6.84 13.78
C ALA A 172 -12.16 -6.17 13.23
N SER A 173 -11.79 -6.57 12.01
CA SER A 173 -10.70 -5.97 11.25
C SER A 173 -11.20 -5.43 9.92
N VAL A 174 -10.53 -4.41 9.41
CA VAL A 174 -10.77 -3.82 8.09
C VAL A 174 -9.46 -3.61 7.35
N THR A 175 -9.48 -3.76 6.03
CA THR A 175 -8.33 -3.42 5.17
C THR A 175 -8.36 -1.93 4.86
N ILE A 176 -7.19 -1.30 4.93
CA ILE A 176 -6.98 0.10 4.53
C ILE A 176 -5.92 0.13 3.44
N TRP A 177 -6.18 0.93 2.42
CA TRP A 177 -5.27 1.22 1.32
C TRP A 177 -4.75 2.64 1.46
N VAL A 178 -3.44 2.84 1.54
CA VAL A 178 -2.85 4.16 1.30
C VAL A 178 -2.45 4.20 -0.16
N ALA A 179 -3.17 4.98 -0.96
CA ALA A 179 -2.88 5.15 -2.37
C ALA A 179 -2.16 6.48 -2.61
N ALA A 180 -1.13 6.44 -3.44
CA ALA A 180 -0.33 7.60 -3.76
C ALA A 180 -0.04 7.70 -5.26
N THR A 181 0.44 8.87 -5.68
CA THR A 181 0.97 9.11 -7.02
C THR A 181 2.49 9.12 -6.98
N GLY A 182 3.13 8.35 -7.86
CA GLY A 182 4.58 8.33 -7.99
C GLY A 182 5.16 9.73 -8.24
N PRO A 183 6.40 10.00 -7.81
CA PRO A 183 7.02 11.31 -7.96
C PRO A 183 7.14 11.72 -9.44
N ALA A 184 7.16 13.03 -9.70
CA ALA A 184 7.27 13.54 -11.08
C ALA A 184 8.67 13.35 -11.69
N ALA A 185 9.69 13.15 -10.86
CA ALA A 185 11.07 12.90 -11.23
C ALA A 185 11.71 11.98 -10.19
N GLY A 186 12.70 11.18 -10.60
CA GLY A 186 13.38 10.21 -9.76
C GLY A 186 14.19 9.26 -10.63
N ILE A 187 15.07 8.49 -10.02
CA ILE A 187 15.81 7.42 -10.68
C ILE A 187 15.30 6.05 -10.22
N THR A 188 15.63 5.01 -10.98
CA THR A 188 15.26 3.65 -10.59
C THR A 188 15.92 3.30 -9.26
N GLY A 189 15.14 2.76 -8.31
CA GLY A 189 15.62 2.38 -6.99
C GLY A 189 15.56 3.48 -5.93
N ASP A 190 15.07 4.68 -6.24
CA ASP A 190 14.68 5.66 -5.20
C ASP A 190 13.54 5.08 -4.35
N VAL A 191 13.55 5.40 -3.05
CA VAL A 191 12.63 4.84 -2.05
C VAL A 191 11.88 5.98 -1.36
N ALA A 192 10.57 5.81 -1.22
CA ALA A 192 9.70 6.69 -0.42
C ALA A 192 9.10 5.87 0.72
N VAL A 193 9.26 6.31 1.96
CA VAL A 193 8.63 5.68 3.13
C VAL A 193 7.44 6.54 3.55
N VAL A 194 6.33 5.88 3.83
CA VAL A 194 5.10 6.52 4.29
C VAL A 194 4.63 5.90 5.57
N ASP A 195 3.92 6.69 6.37
CA ASP A 195 3.15 6.21 7.49
C ASP A 195 1.64 6.26 7.21
N LEU A 196 0.92 5.55 8.06
CA LEU A 196 -0.50 5.73 8.27
C LEU A 196 -0.72 5.85 9.77
N ASP A 197 -1.26 6.99 10.19
CA ASP A 197 -1.82 7.15 11.53
C ASP A 197 -3.31 6.83 11.50
N ALA A 198 -3.73 5.93 12.40
CA ALA A 198 -5.14 5.70 12.72
C ALA A 198 -5.44 6.30 14.11
N THR A 199 -6.29 7.32 14.15
CA THR A 199 -6.72 7.97 15.40
C THR A 199 -8.13 7.55 15.76
N VAL A 200 -8.35 7.10 16.99
CA VAL A 200 -9.68 6.75 17.49
C VAL A 200 -10.68 7.94 17.42
N ARG A 201 -11.92 7.61 17.08
CA ARG A 201 -13.10 8.48 17.06
C ARG A 201 -14.29 7.77 17.71
N GLU A 202 -15.22 8.57 18.23
CA GLU A 202 -16.46 8.03 18.81
C GLU A 202 -17.24 7.23 17.75
N GLY A 203 -17.66 6.01 18.04
CA GLY A 203 -18.63 5.29 17.20
C GLY A 203 -20.08 5.61 17.57
N GLY A 204 -21.02 5.06 16.81
CA GLY A 204 -22.46 5.02 17.10
C GLY A 204 -23.38 5.69 16.06
N VAL A 205 -22.83 6.30 15.00
CA VAL A 205 -23.58 6.90 13.89
C VAL A 205 -23.00 6.48 12.55
N ALA A 206 -23.65 5.52 11.89
CA ALA A 206 -23.23 5.07 10.57
C ALA A 206 -23.13 6.20 9.53
N ASN A 207 -22.09 6.14 8.70
CA ASN A 207 -21.72 7.08 7.65
C ASN A 207 -21.38 8.48 8.17
N ALA A 208 -20.79 8.58 9.35
CA ALA A 208 -20.32 9.84 9.90
C ALA A 208 -19.16 9.62 10.86
N GLU A 209 -17.97 10.15 10.54
CA GLU A 209 -16.84 10.15 11.47
C GLU A 209 -17.26 10.83 12.78
N GLY A 210 -17.15 10.10 13.89
CA GLY A 210 -17.47 10.64 15.21
C GLY A 210 -16.50 11.70 15.73
N GLY A 211 -16.81 12.18 16.93
CA GLY A 211 -15.99 13.18 17.62
C GLY A 211 -14.65 12.63 18.12
N PRO A 212 -13.72 13.51 18.53
CA PRO A 212 -12.50 13.08 19.20
C PRO A 212 -12.85 12.41 20.54
N VAL A 213 -12.22 11.27 20.81
CA VAL A 213 -12.32 10.59 22.11
C VAL A 213 -11.30 11.20 23.07
N THR A 214 -11.70 11.39 24.33
CA THR A 214 -10.81 11.85 25.39
C THR A 214 -10.56 10.74 26.38
N ASP A 215 -9.29 10.56 26.74
CA ASP A 215 -8.88 9.61 27.76
C ASP A 215 -9.13 10.17 29.17
N ASP A 216 -9.71 9.34 30.04
CA ASP A 216 -9.94 9.66 31.45
C ASP A 216 -8.95 8.91 32.37
N ILE A 217 -7.86 8.37 31.81
CA ILE A 217 -6.84 7.67 32.60
C ILE A 217 -6.34 8.55 33.77
N GLY A 218 -6.43 8.01 34.99
CA GLY A 218 -6.03 8.72 36.21
C GLY A 218 -7.15 9.50 36.90
N VAL A 219 -8.35 9.57 36.33
CA VAL A 219 -9.57 9.92 37.07
C VAL A 219 -10.02 8.71 37.89
N ALA A 220 -10.60 8.94 39.07
CA ALA A 220 -11.16 7.86 39.87
C ALA A 220 -12.42 7.29 39.18
N ASP A 221 -12.64 5.99 39.36
CA ASP A 221 -13.84 5.30 38.87
C ASP A 221 -15.13 5.98 39.37
N ASP A 222 -16.05 6.24 38.43
CA ASP A 222 -17.42 6.66 38.71
C ASP A 222 -18.40 5.60 38.18
N PRO A 223 -19.00 4.78 39.06
CA PRO A 223 -19.81 3.63 38.67
C PRO A 223 -21.08 4.01 37.88
N ASP A 224 -21.48 5.27 37.86
CA ASP A 224 -22.70 5.75 37.17
C ASP A 224 -22.42 6.30 35.76
N THR A 225 -21.14 6.42 35.35
CA THR A 225 -20.74 6.97 34.05
C THR A 225 -19.79 6.05 33.32
N VAL A 226 -19.92 5.95 31.99
CA VAL A 226 -18.94 5.23 31.18
C VAL A 226 -17.71 6.12 31.02
N GLN A 227 -16.59 5.70 31.58
CA GLN A 227 -15.32 6.37 31.41
C GLN A 227 -14.54 5.73 30.26
N VAL A 228 -13.55 6.46 29.73
CA VAL A 228 -12.71 5.96 28.64
C VAL A 228 -11.29 5.75 29.13
N VAL A 229 -10.71 4.61 28.77
CA VAL A 229 -9.30 4.30 29.00
C VAL A 229 -8.65 3.94 27.68
N PHE A 230 -7.62 4.71 27.32
CA PHE A 230 -6.71 4.38 26.22
C PHE A 230 -5.75 3.26 26.68
N ALA A 231 -5.89 2.10 26.04
CA ALA A 231 -5.15 0.89 26.30
C ALA A 231 -4.31 0.44 25.09
N ASP A 232 -4.27 1.27 24.05
CA ASP A 232 -3.38 1.18 22.89
C ASP A 232 -1.90 1.26 23.32
N GLY A 233 -1.05 0.59 22.56
CA GLY A 233 0.29 0.24 23.01
C GLY A 233 1.41 0.53 22.01
N ALA A 234 1.10 0.79 20.74
CA ALA A 234 2.10 1.02 19.71
C ALA A 234 1.92 2.39 19.03
N GLY A 235 2.91 3.27 19.21
CA GLY A 235 2.89 4.64 18.69
C GLY A 235 3.95 5.52 19.35
N PRO A 236 4.08 6.79 18.93
CA PRO A 236 5.02 7.75 19.52
C PRO A 236 4.73 8.09 20.99
N GLY A 237 3.57 7.70 21.53
CA GLY A 237 3.29 7.65 22.96
C GLY A 237 2.30 6.52 23.30
N PRO A 238 2.53 5.70 24.33
CA PRO A 238 1.53 4.71 24.75
C PRO A 238 0.30 5.43 25.35
N GLY A 239 -0.90 5.01 24.94
CA GLY A 239 -2.16 5.54 25.47
C GLY A 239 -2.51 6.93 24.94
N ASP A 240 -2.26 7.21 23.66
CA ASP A 240 -2.65 8.47 23.02
C ASP A 240 -3.83 8.32 22.05
N GLY A 241 -4.32 7.09 21.85
CA GLY A 241 -5.44 6.79 20.96
C GLY A 241 -5.04 6.85 19.49
N VAL A 242 -3.74 6.69 19.19
CA VAL A 242 -3.18 6.68 17.84
C VAL A 242 -2.29 5.45 17.66
N GLU A 243 -2.53 4.71 16.60
CA GLU A 243 -1.63 3.64 16.14
C GLU A 243 -1.03 4.03 14.79
N THR A 244 0.29 3.83 14.65
CA THR A 244 1.06 4.18 13.45
C THR A 244 1.69 2.94 12.83
N ALA A 245 1.57 2.80 11.51
CA ALA A 245 2.25 1.74 10.75
C ALA A 245 2.98 2.31 9.53
N LEU A 246 4.11 1.69 9.17
CA LEU A 246 4.95 2.13 8.05
C LEU A 246 4.83 1.19 6.85
N SER A 247 4.80 1.76 5.65
CA SER A 247 5.04 1.04 4.39
C SER A 247 5.87 1.93 3.46
N GLY A 248 6.02 1.56 2.19
CA GLY A 248 6.78 2.40 1.28
C GLY A 248 6.68 1.98 -0.17
N TYR A 249 7.30 2.80 -1.02
CA TYR A 249 7.33 2.67 -2.47
C TYR A 249 8.76 2.68 -2.98
N GLN A 250 8.98 2.00 -4.11
CA GLN A 250 10.23 2.08 -4.86
C GLN A 250 9.98 2.55 -6.28
N VAL A 251 10.71 3.57 -6.70
CA VAL A 251 10.62 4.11 -8.05
C VAL A 251 11.22 3.12 -9.05
N ALA A 252 10.44 2.77 -10.06
CA ALA A 252 10.86 2.03 -11.24
C ALA A 252 10.73 2.93 -12.47
N THR A 253 11.84 3.16 -13.17
CA THR A 253 11.87 3.97 -14.38
C THR A 253 12.97 3.47 -15.33
N ALA A 254 13.01 4.00 -16.55
CA ALA A 254 14.11 3.77 -17.46
C ALA A 254 15.38 4.52 -17.01
N ALA A 255 16.55 3.95 -17.26
CA ALA A 255 17.83 4.58 -16.98
C ALA A 255 18.76 4.37 -18.18
N LEU A 256 18.77 5.35 -19.09
CA LEU A 256 19.48 5.22 -20.37
C LEU A 256 20.96 5.61 -20.25
N GLU A 257 21.82 4.75 -20.78
CA GLU A 257 23.23 5.01 -21.02
C GLU A 257 23.47 5.09 -22.53
N VAL A 258 24.22 6.09 -22.99
CA VAL A 258 24.48 6.30 -24.43
C VAL A 258 25.97 6.24 -24.71
N ARG A 259 26.36 5.41 -25.68
CA ARG A 259 27.72 5.25 -26.19
C ARG A 259 27.75 5.48 -27.70
N LYS A 260 28.82 6.09 -28.21
CA LYS A 260 29.03 6.26 -29.66
C LYS A 260 30.40 5.72 -30.06
N ASP A 261 30.41 4.78 -30.99
CA ASP A 261 31.61 4.18 -31.57
C ASP A 261 31.76 4.59 -33.04
N VAL A 262 32.97 4.39 -33.57
CA VAL A 262 33.32 4.74 -34.95
C VAL A 262 34.16 3.63 -35.58
N THR A 263 33.84 3.26 -36.82
CA THR A 263 34.59 2.27 -37.60
C THR A 263 34.83 2.78 -39.01
N VAL A 264 36.07 2.65 -39.52
CA VAL A 264 36.36 2.94 -40.93
C VAL A 264 35.95 1.73 -41.77
N ILE A 265 35.02 1.91 -42.70
CA ILE A 265 34.47 0.84 -43.55
C ILE A 265 35.37 0.60 -44.76
N SER A 266 35.81 1.67 -45.42
CA SER A 266 36.69 1.58 -46.57
C SER A 266 37.51 2.85 -46.77
N ASP A 267 38.64 2.74 -47.48
CA ASP A 267 39.36 3.89 -48.01
C ASP A 267 39.81 3.66 -49.47
N PRO A 268 40.15 4.73 -50.22
CA PRO A 268 40.48 4.62 -51.65
C PRO A 268 41.72 3.77 -51.98
N PHE A 269 42.60 3.53 -51.01
CA PHE A 269 43.89 2.86 -51.20
C PHE A 269 43.89 1.42 -50.68
N ASN A 270 43.27 1.19 -49.52
CA ASN A 270 43.26 -0.10 -48.84
C ASN A 270 41.93 -0.86 -49.04
N GLY A 271 40.93 -0.24 -49.68
CA GLY A 271 39.59 -0.82 -49.82
C GLY A 271 39.01 -1.12 -48.44
N THR A 272 38.41 -2.30 -48.26
CA THR A 272 37.86 -2.74 -46.96
C THR A 272 38.88 -3.46 -46.07
N THR A 273 40.12 -3.64 -46.51
CA THR A 273 41.15 -4.38 -45.75
C THR A 273 42.09 -3.41 -45.05
N ASN A 274 42.05 -3.35 -43.71
CA ASN A 274 42.81 -2.39 -42.90
C ASN A 274 42.64 -0.90 -43.30
N PRO A 275 41.39 -0.43 -43.52
CA PRO A 275 41.16 0.92 -43.99
C PRO A 275 41.63 2.00 -43.00
N LYS A 276 41.83 3.21 -43.52
CA LYS A 276 42.28 4.40 -42.79
C LYS A 276 41.27 5.54 -42.95
N ALA A 277 41.07 6.31 -41.88
CA ALA A 277 40.25 7.53 -41.92
C ALA A 277 41.02 8.66 -42.64
N ILE A 278 41.07 8.59 -43.97
CA ILE A 278 41.72 9.56 -44.86
C ILE A 278 40.69 10.15 -45.84
N PRO A 279 40.98 11.25 -46.56
CA PRO A 279 40.10 11.76 -47.60
C PRO A 279 39.67 10.67 -48.60
N GLY A 280 38.37 10.61 -48.88
CA GLY A 280 37.66 9.57 -49.65
C GLY A 280 37.28 8.31 -48.86
N ALA A 281 37.56 8.23 -47.55
CA ALA A 281 37.17 7.08 -46.73
C ALA A 281 35.70 7.14 -46.32
N ILE A 282 35.06 5.98 -46.28
CA ILE A 282 33.72 5.78 -45.72
C ILE A 282 33.87 5.35 -44.26
N VAL A 283 33.19 6.05 -43.36
CA VAL A 283 33.21 5.85 -41.92
C VAL A 283 31.79 5.58 -41.43
N GLU A 284 31.61 4.57 -40.59
CA GLU A 284 30.35 4.26 -39.91
C GLU A 284 30.43 4.74 -38.46
N PHE A 285 29.47 5.57 -38.06
CA PHE A 285 29.20 5.85 -36.65
C PHE A 285 28.12 4.88 -36.16
N SER A 286 28.25 4.42 -34.91
CA SER A 286 27.26 3.58 -34.25
C SER A 286 26.95 4.12 -32.86
N VAL A 287 25.71 4.55 -32.65
CA VAL A 287 25.17 5.01 -31.37
C VAL A 287 24.45 3.84 -30.70
N GLN A 288 24.85 3.48 -29.49
CA GLN A 288 24.22 2.47 -28.64
C GLN A 288 23.53 3.18 -27.48
N VAL A 289 22.24 2.90 -27.28
CA VAL A 289 21.44 3.37 -26.16
C VAL A 289 20.99 2.16 -25.36
N THR A 290 21.59 1.95 -24.19
CA THR A 290 21.30 0.82 -23.30
C THR A 290 20.37 1.27 -22.18
N ASN A 291 19.31 0.52 -21.89
CA ASN A 291 18.43 0.80 -20.77
C ASN A 291 18.81 -0.06 -19.54
N ASN A 292 19.50 0.56 -18.59
CA ASN A 292 19.88 -0.04 -17.31
C ASN A 292 18.76 0.07 -16.24
N GLY A 293 17.61 0.62 -16.61
CA GLY A 293 16.45 0.81 -15.73
C GLY A 293 15.58 -0.44 -15.61
N THR A 294 14.51 -0.30 -14.85
CA THR A 294 13.53 -1.38 -14.60
C THR A 294 12.23 -1.22 -15.39
N GLN A 295 12.05 -0.10 -16.09
CA GLN A 295 10.94 0.15 -17.01
C GLN A 295 11.43 0.46 -18.42
N ALA A 296 10.57 0.23 -19.42
CA ALA A 296 10.86 0.55 -20.81
C ALA A 296 10.96 2.07 -21.05
N ALA A 297 11.97 2.49 -21.82
CA ALA A 297 12.01 3.82 -22.41
C ALA A 297 11.24 3.77 -23.73
N THR A 298 10.11 4.48 -23.83
CA THR A 298 9.28 4.49 -25.03
C THR A 298 9.57 5.71 -25.89
N GLY A 299 9.48 5.56 -27.22
CA GLY A 299 9.67 6.65 -28.17
C GLY A 299 11.05 7.32 -28.09
N VAL A 300 12.10 6.53 -27.92
CA VAL A 300 13.48 7.01 -27.91
C VAL A 300 13.81 7.67 -29.25
N VAL A 301 14.33 8.90 -29.20
CA VAL A 301 14.78 9.65 -30.39
C VAL A 301 16.28 9.91 -30.27
N VAL A 302 17.04 9.48 -31.27
CA VAL A 302 18.48 9.74 -31.37
C VAL A 302 18.70 10.90 -32.32
N THR A 303 19.35 11.97 -31.87
CA THR A 303 19.72 13.11 -32.73
C THR A 303 21.22 13.30 -32.72
N ASP A 304 21.81 13.37 -33.90
CA ASP A 304 23.25 13.45 -34.13
C ASP A 304 23.60 14.62 -35.05
N ALA A 305 24.43 15.54 -34.57
CA ALA A 305 24.95 16.63 -35.37
C ALA A 305 26.20 16.17 -36.14
N ILE A 306 26.05 15.96 -37.44
CA ILE A 306 27.12 15.57 -38.34
C ILE A 306 28.08 16.75 -38.54
N ASP A 307 29.37 16.50 -38.30
CA ASP A 307 30.42 17.50 -38.46
C ASP A 307 30.56 17.90 -39.95
N ALA A 308 30.74 19.20 -40.23
CA ALA A 308 30.86 19.72 -41.58
C ALA A 308 32.12 19.22 -42.33
N LEU A 309 33.08 18.60 -41.63
CA LEU A 309 34.26 17.97 -42.22
C LEU A 309 33.97 16.60 -42.83
N VAL A 310 32.79 16.03 -42.62
CA VAL A 310 32.31 14.80 -43.26
C VAL A 310 30.99 15.05 -43.96
N THR A 311 30.65 14.22 -44.94
CA THR A 311 29.38 14.29 -45.67
C THR A 311 28.57 13.04 -45.38
N PHE A 312 27.30 13.19 -44.98
CA PHE A 312 26.39 12.05 -44.83
C PHE A 312 26.28 11.27 -46.14
N LEU A 313 26.34 9.94 -46.06
CA LEU A 313 26.26 9.07 -47.22
C LEU A 313 24.86 8.43 -47.27
N PRO A 314 23.94 8.90 -48.14
CA PRO A 314 22.65 8.24 -48.34
C PRO A 314 22.83 6.90 -49.07
N ASP A 315 21.81 6.05 -48.99
CA ASP A 315 21.75 4.70 -49.55
C ASP A 315 22.91 3.79 -49.14
N ALA A 316 23.57 4.08 -48.01
CA ALA A 316 24.84 3.44 -47.66
C ALA A 316 24.69 1.96 -47.26
N TYR A 317 23.47 1.50 -46.99
CA TYR A 317 23.12 0.10 -46.72
C TYR A 317 22.31 -0.55 -47.86
N GLY A 318 21.83 0.24 -48.82
CA GLY A 318 20.93 -0.18 -49.89
C GLY A 318 20.05 0.99 -50.36
N ALA A 319 19.33 0.82 -51.47
CA ALA A 319 18.43 1.87 -51.95
C ALA A 319 17.29 2.14 -50.94
N GLY A 320 17.14 3.38 -50.51
CA GLY A 320 16.23 3.83 -49.45
C GLY A 320 16.65 3.36 -48.05
N GLN A 321 17.93 3.00 -47.85
CA GLN A 321 18.46 2.49 -46.58
C GLN A 321 19.66 3.33 -46.15
N ASP A 322 19.36 4.45 -45.51
CA ASP A 322 20.32 5.46 -45.10
C ASP A 322 20.90 5.17 -43.72
N VAL A 323 20.03 4.78 -42.80
CA VAL A 323 20.35 4.47 -41.41
C VAL A 323 19.95 3.02 -41.15
N ARG A 324 20.83 2.29 -40.46
CA ARG A 324 20.53 0.95 -39.93
C ARG A 324 20.25 1.06 -38.44
N TYR A 325 19.26 0.35 -37.93
CA TYR A 325 19.04 0.23 -36.49
C TYR A 325 18.56 -1.16 -36.10
N ASP A 326 18.83 -1.54 -34.85
CA ASP A 326 18.34 -2.78 -34.24
C ASP A 326 18.11 -2.57 -32.73
N ILE A 327 17.28 -3.44 -32.14
CA ILE A 327 17.07 -3.51 -30.69
C ILE A 327 17.56 -4.89 -30.24
N ASP A 328 18.45 -4.88 -29.25
CA ASP A 328 19.01 -6.05 -28.58
C ASP A 328 19.65 -7.10 -29.52
N GLY A 329 20.35 -6.65 -30.57
CA GLY A 329 20.98 -7.53 -31.55
C GLY A 329 19.95 -8.27 -32.43
N GLY A 330 18.74 -7.72 -32.53
CA GLY A 330 17.69 -8.17 -33.42
C GLY A 330 18.06 -8.05 -34.91
N ALA A 331 17.09 -8.32 -35.78
CA ALA A 331 17.31 -8.17 -37.22
C ALA A 331 17.41 -6.69 -37.61
N ASP A 332 18.48 -6.35 -38.33
CA ASP A 332 18.70 -5.01 -38.91
C ASP A 332 17.42 -4.47 -39.57
N GLN A 333 16.99 -3.30 -39.12
CA GLN A 333 15.97 -2.47 -39.73
C GLN A 333 16.62 -1.24 -40.36
N PHE A 334 15.91 -0.59 -41.27
CA PHE A 334 16.42 0.56 -42.00
C PHE A 334 15.35 1.64 -42.15
N CYS A 335 15.80 2.88 -42.22
CA CYS A 335 14.97 4.03 -42.57
C CYS A 335 15.69 4.93 -43.58
N ASP A 336 14.92 5.77 -44.26
CA ASP A 336 15.39 6.71 -45.29
C ASP A 336 15.40 8.13 -44.71
N ALA A 337 16.59 8.66 -44.44
CA ALA A 337 16.73 9.98 -43.83
C ALA A 337 16.62 11.12 -44.86
N THR A 338 16.51 10.79 -46.15
CA THR A 338 16.52 11.76 -47.26
C THR A 338 15.21 11.80 -48.05
N ASP A 339 14.18 11.06 -47.62
CA ASP A 339 12.86 11.01 -48.25
C ASP A 339 12.04 12.30 -48.10
N GLY A 340 12.45 13.19 -47.18
CA GLY A 340 11.84 14.48 -46.89
C GLY A 340 10.50 14.41 -46.13
N THR A 341 10.16 13.27 -45.52
CA THR A 341 8.93 13.08 -44.76
C THR A 341 9.10 13.31 -43.27
N ALA A 342 10.32 13.12 -42.74
CA ALA A 342 10.68 13.26 -41.33
C ALA A 342 9.79 12.43 -40.38
N THR A 343 9.36 11.24 -40.83
CA THR A 343 8.42 10.41 -40.07
C THR A 343 9.08 9.29 -39.27
N ASP A 344 10.19 8.73 -39.77
CA ASP A 344 10.98 7.65 -39.17
C ASP A 344 12.44 8.05 -38.87
N CYS A 345 13.17 8.53 -39.86
CA CYS A 345 14.41 9.30 -39.69
C CYS A 345 14.45 10.49 -40.65
N ASP A 346 15.27 11.49 -40.32
CA ASP A 346 15.36 12.75 -41.06
C ASP A 346 16.77 13.32 -41.00
N LEU A 347 17.25 13.84 -42.13
CA LEU A 347 18.46 14.65 -42.20
C LEU A 347 18.09 16.12 -42.46
N ALA A 348 17.88 16.87 -41.38
CA ALA A 348 17.64 18.31 -41.44
C ALA A 348 18.98 19.07 -41.47
N GLY A 349 19.47 19.39 -42.67
CA GLY A 349 20.76 20.04 -42.84
C GLY A 349 21.91 19.09 -42.50
N THR A 350 22.55 19.27 -41.35
CA THR A 350 23.56 18.33 -40.83
C THR A 350 23.10 17.59 -39.56
N SER A 351 21.84 17.75 -39.16
CA SER A 351 21.27 17.06 -38.00
C SER A 351 20.54 15.80 -38.48
N LEU A 352 21.08 14.62 -38.14
CA LEU A 352 20.42 13.35 -38.36
C LEU A 352 19.56 13.02 -37.14
N THR A 353 18.27 12.77 -37.33
CA THR A 353 17.35 12.32 -36.29
C THR A 353 16.79 10.95 -36.65
N VAL A 354 16.75 10.03 -35.69
CA VAL A 354 16.26 8.66 -35.83
C VAL A 354 15.23 8.39 -34.75
N GLY A 355 14.05 7.93 -35.16
CA GLY A 355 12.83 7.89 -34.35
C GLY A 355 11.88 9.01 -34.73
N GLY A 356 10.58 8.78 -34.58
CA GLY A 356 9.56 9.75 -35.00
C GLY A 356 8.14 9.21 -34.90
N SER A 357 7.19 9.90 -35.54
CA SER A 357 5.77 9.55 -35.45
C SER A 357 5.39 8.20 -36.04
N THR A 358 6.18 7.67 -36.98
CA THR A 358 5.96 6.35 -37.60
C THR A 358 6.99 5.32 -37.18
N LEU A 359 8.04 5.72 -36.45
CA LEU A 359 9.07 4.83 -35.90
C LEU A 359 9.17 5.06 -34.38
N SER A 360 8.46 4.22 -33.62
CA SER A 360 8.64 4.14 -32.17
C SER A 360 9.81 3.21 -31.86
N LEU A 361 10.83 3.74 -31.20
CA LEU A 361 11.95 2.98 -30.69
C LEU A 361 11.77 2.82 -29.18
N ASP A 362 11.30 1.65 -28.77
CA ASP A 362 11.11 1.33 -27.37
C ASP A 362 12.26 0.43 -26.91
N VAL A 363 12.94 0.83 -25.83
CA VAL A 363 14.08 0.09 -25.26
C VAL A 363 13.66 -0.48 -23.92
N ASN A 364 13.35 -1.77 -23.86
CA ASN A 364 12.95 -2.43 -22.62
C ASN A 364 14.15 -2.56 -21.65
N PRO A 365 13.90 -2.90 -20.37
CA PRO A 365 14.97 -3.16 -19.42
C PRO A 365 16.01 -4.15 -19.95
N SER A 366 17.29 -3.82 -19.80
CA SER A 366 18.45 -4.59 -20.27
C SER A 366 18.61 -4.70 -21.79
N GLU A 367 17.76 -4.08 -22.61
CA GLU A 367 17.96 -4.02 -24.06
C GLU A 367 18.89 -2.86 -24.46
N THR A 368 19.46 -2.96 -25.65
CA THR A 368 20.25 -1.88 -26.28
C THR A 368 19.71 -1.57 -27.67
N LEU A 369 19.33 -0.32 -27.91
CA LEU A 369 19.09 0.21 -29.24
C LEU A 369 20.43 0.56 -29.89
N THR A 370 20.71 0.03 -31.07
CA THR A 370 21.87 0.41 -31.88
C THR A 370 21.41 1.15 -33.12
N VAL A 371 22.00 2.32 -33.41
CA VAL A 371 21.72 3.15 -34.59
C VAL A 371 23.04 3.40 -35.31
N SER A 372 23.14 3.00 -36.57
CA SER A 372 24.34 3.14 -37.41
C SER A 372 24.05 3.98 -38.66
N PHE A 373 24.98 4.87 -39.00
CA PHE A 373 24.95 5.63 -40.25
C PHE A 373 26.36 5.86 -40.78
N ARG A 374 26.47 6.09 -42.09
CA ARG A 374 27.76 6.28 -42.77
C ARG A 374 27.97 7.70 -43.24
N VAL A 375 29.22 8.11 -43.21
CA VAL A 375 29.70 9.39 -43.74
C VAL A 375 30.92 9.16 -44.63
N GLU A 376 31.17 10.07 -45.55
CA GLU A 376 32.40 10.14 -46.33
C GLU A 376 33.26 11.32 -45.84
N ILE A 377 34.57 11.08 -45.68
CA ILE A 377 35.55 12.17 -45.55
C ILE A 377 35.77 12.74 -46.96
N PRO A 378 35.43 14.00 -47.26
CA PRO A 378 35.49 14.53 -48.62
C PRO A 378 36.87 14.35 -49.26
N ALA A 379 36.92 13.83 -50.49
CA ALA A 379 38.15 13.79 -51.28
C ALA A 379 38.56 15.20 -51.71
N SER A 380 39.88 15.47 -51.69
CA SER A 380 40.47 16.75 -52.13
C SER A 380 40.52 16.90 -53.65
#